data_AF-A0A6M0KWG4-F1
#
_entry.id   AF-A0A6M0KWG4-F1
#
_cell.length_a   1.000
_cell.length_b   1.000
_cell.length_c   1.000
_cell.angle_alpha   90.00
_cell.angle_beta   90.00
_cell.angle_gamma   90.00
#
_symmetry.space_group_name_H-M   'P 1'
#
loop_
_entity.id
_entity.type
_entity.pdbx_description
1 polymer ?
#
loop_
_entity_poly.entity_id
_entity_poly.type
_entity_poly.pdbx_seq_one_letter_code
_entity_poly.pdbx_strand_id
1 'polypeptide(L)'
;MLNIVRGDFKNKPESSKQLASCFESIKNNYEGTLYIGYPIIGTANGGFKIDALLITKESGLVAFHINEGIDSTIDYQDIQDEIYTKIQSKLFQYKTLTSKRNLAVEINVVTYAPAWSNIPEEDTE
;
A
#
# COMPACT_ATOMS: atom_id res chain seq x y z
N MET A 1 1.23 -11.70 -15.63
CA MET A 1 2.53 -11.09 -15.28
C MET A 1 2.27 -9.73 -14.68
N LEU A 2 2.91 -9.46 -13.55
CA LEU A 2 2.81 -8.20 -12.82
C LEU A 2 3.61 -7.10 -13.55
N ASN A 3 2.96 -5.97 -13.79
CA ASN A 3 3.63 -4.76 -14.26
C ASN A 3 4.10 -3.93 -13.06
N ILE A 4 5.35 -3.46 -13.04
CA ILE A 4 5.89 -2.67 -11.92
C ILE A 4 6.22 -1.27 -12.40
N VAL A 5 5.44 -0.30 -11.92
CA VAL A 5 5.55 1.13 -12.23
C VAL A 5 6.23 1.85 -11.08
N ARG A 6 7.38 2.48 -11.35
CA ARG A 6 8.21 3.16 -10.37
C ARG A 6 8.16 4.68 -10.58
N GLY A 7 7.87 5.43 -9.53
CA GLY A 7 7.90 6.89 -9.50
C GLY A 7 9.03 7.44 -8.63
N ASP A 8 8.72 8.44 -7.79
CA ASP A 8 9.73 9.13 -6.98
C ASP A 8 10.04 8.34 -5.70
N PHE A 9 11.30 7.93 -5.55
CA PHE A 9 11.81 7.20 -4.38
C PHE A 9 12.47 8.11 -3.32
N LYS A 10 12.44 9.44 -3.47
CA LYS A 10 13.21 10.37 -2.60
C LYS A 10 12.95 10.22 -1.10
N ASN A 11 11.73 9.90 -0.68
CA ASN A 11 11.38 9.89 0.74
C ASN A 11 11.74 8.58 1.45
N LYS A 12 11.60 7.44 0.77
CA LYS A 12 11.73 6.09 1.36
C LYS A 12 12.49 5.14 0.41
N PRO A 13 13.72 5.49 0.00
CA PRO A 13 14.37 4.89 -1.17
C PRO A 13 14.74 3.42 -1.00
N GLU A 14 15.22 3.01 0.18
CA GLU A 14 15.76 1.66 0.37
C GLU A 14 14.64 0.64 0.53
N SER A 15 13.64 0.96 1.35
CA SER A 15 12.46 0.10 1.52
C SER A 15 11.64 0.03 0.23
N SER A 16 11.53 1.12 -0.53
CA SER A 16 10.85 1.10 -1.83
C SER A 16 11.59 0.20 -2.84
N LYS A 17 12.93 0.23 -2.87
CA LYS A 17 13.74 -0.67 -3.71
C LYS A 17 13.58 -2.13 -3.29
N GLN A 18 13.61 -2.42 -1.99
CA GLN A 18 13.45 -3.77 -1.47
C GLN A 18 12.07 -4.34 -1.83
N LEU A 19 11.00 -3.56 -1.63
CA LEU A 19 9.65 -3.93 -2.03
C LEU A 19 9.57 -4.22 -3.54
N ALA A 20 10.15 -3.34 -4.36
CA ALA A 20 10.18 -3.53 -5.81
C ALA A 20 10.92 -4.82 -6.21
N SER A 21 12.08 -5.08 -5.62
CA SER A 21 12.88 -6.29 -5.87
C SER A 21 12.15 -7.57 -5.47
N CYS A 22 11.44 -7.54 -4.33
CA CYS A 22 10.60 -8.66 -3.89
C CYS A 22 9.56 -9.02 -4.97
N PHE A 23 8.79 -8.03 -5.44
CA PHE A 23 7.76 -8.26 -6.46
C PHE A 23 8.32 -8.58 -7.85
N GLU A 24 9.50 -8.08 -8.22
CA GLU A 24 10.18 -8.49 -9.46
C GLU A 24 10.50 -10.00 -9.46
N SER A 25 10.89 -10.56 -8.32
CA SER A 25 11.23 -11.99 -8.20
C SER A 25 10.03 -12.91 -8.40
N ILE A 26 8.82 -12.44 -8.10
CA ILE A 26 7.56 -13.20 -8.18
C ILE A 26 6.61 -12.69 -9.27
N LYS A 27 7.07 -11.78 -10.15
CA LYS A 27 6.18 -11.09 -11.13
C LYS A 27 5.45 -12.02 -12.10
N ASN A 28 5.98 -13.21 -12.33
CA ASN A 28 5.36 -14.19 -13.22
C ASN A 28 4.17 -14.92 -12.55
N ASN A 29 4.03 -14.80 -11.23
CA ASN A 29 3.02 -15.52 -10.46
C ASN A 29 1.69 -14.76 -10.34
N TYR A 30 1.66 -13.48 -10.71
CA TYR A 30 0.49 -12.61 -10.54
C TYR A 30 0.12 -11.88 -11.84
N GLU A 31 -1.15 -11.49 -11.97
CA GLU A 31 -1.62 -10.63 -13.04
C GLU A 31 -2.16 -9.31 -12.48
N GLY A 32 -1.46 -8.21 -12.78
CA GLY A 32 -1.79 -6.93 -12.18
C GLY A 32 -0.76 -5.84 -12.40
N THR A 33 -0.84 -4.78 -11.60
CA THR A 33 0.14 -3.68 -11.58
C THR A 33 0.48 -3.28 -10.15
N LEU A 34 1.78 -3.12 -9.88
CA LEU A 34 2.31 -2.52 -8.66
C LEU A 34 2.83 -1.11 -8.99
N TYR A 35 2.28 -0.11 -8.31
CA TYR A 35 2.76 1.28 -8.35
C TYR A 35 3.59 1.56 -7.09
N ILE A 36 4.76 2.15 -7.21
CA ILE A 36 5.61 2.54 -6.07
C ILE A 36 6.08 3.99 -6.25
N GLY A 37 5.98 4.81 -5.20
CA GLY A 37 6.45 6.20 -5.18
C GLY A 37 5.59 7.17 -6.00
N TYR A 38 4.36 6.80 -6.37
CA TYR A 38 3.51 7.62 -7.25
C TYR A 38 1.97 7.46 -7.22
N PRO A 39 1.32 6.58 -6.45
CA PRO A 39 -0.13 6.63 -6.39
C PRO A 39 -0.61 7.88 -5.64
N ILE A 40 -1.16 8.85 -6.39
CA ILE A 40 -1.84 10.03 -5.82
C ILE A 40 -3.34 9.89 -6.08
N ILE A 41 -4.13 9.81 -5.01
CA ILE A 41 -5.58 9.83 -5.11
C ILE A 41 -6.10 11.23 -4.80
N GLY A 42 -7.04 11.71 -5.62
CA GLY A 42 -7.70 12.99 -5.38
C GLY A 42 -8.69 12.88 -4.22
N THR A 43 -8.53 13.74 -3.22
CA THR A 43 -9.44 13.90 -2.08
C THR A 43 -10.04 15.30 -2.06
N ALA A 44 -11.02 15.56 -1.20
CA ALA A 44 -11.62 16.89 -1.04
C ALA A 44 -10.59 17.96 -0.62
N ASN A 45 -9.51 17.56 0.05
CA ASN A 45 -8.46 18.45 0.55
C ASN A 45 -7.20 18.46 -0.36
N GLY A 46 -7.29 17.90 -1.57
CA GLY A 46 -6.17 17.79 -2.51
C GLY A 46 -5.67 16.36 -2.70
N GLY A 47 -4.48 16.23 -3.28
CA GLY A 47 -3.88 14.91 -3.58
C GLY A 47 -3.35 14.23 -2.32
N PHE A 48 -3.82 13.02 -2.05
CA PHE A 48 -3.31 12.14 -1.01
C PHE A 48 -2.33 11.13 -1.62
N LYS A 49 -1.11 11.10 -1.10
CA LYS A 49 -0.04 10.23 -1.61
C LYS A 49 -0.05 8.91 -0.85
N ILE A 50 0.05 7.81 -1.58
CA ILE A 50 0.24 6.46 -1.05
C ILE A 50 1.64 6.01 -1.48
N ASP A 51 2.38 5.32 -0.60
CA ASP A 51 3.76 4.94 -0.92
C ASP A 51 3.80 3.88 -2.02
N ALA A 52 2.97 2.83 -1.92
CA ALA A 52 2.79 1.88 -3.00
C ALA A 52 1.37 1.30 -3.05
N LEU A 53 0.95 0.86 -4.25
CA LEU A 53 -0.37 0.29 -4.50
C LEU A 53 -0.25 -0.90 -5.44
N LEU A 54 -0.60 -2.08 -4.95
CA LEU A 54 -0.70 -3.31 -5.73
C LEU A 54 -2.16 -3.54 -6.12
N ILE A 55 -2.40 -3.74 -7.41
CA ILE A 55 -3.71 -4.09 -7.96
C ILE A 55 -3.54 -5.39 -8.71
N THR A 56 -4.19 -6.45 -8.26
CA THR A 56 -4.11 -7.79 -8.86
C THR A 56 -5.50 -8.41 -8.93
N LYS A 57 -5.70 -9.39 -9.82
CA LYS A 57 -6.97 -10.12 -9.88
C LYS A 57 -7.18 -10.98 -8.62
N GLU A 58 -6.08 -11.46 -8.03
CA GLU A 58 -6.05 -12.44 -6.96
C GLU A 58 -6.28 -11.80 -5.58
N SER A 59 -5.69 -10.62 -5.33
CA SER A 59 -5.72 -9.96 -4.02
C SER A 59 -6.51 -8.65 -4.00
N GLY A 60 -7.16 -8.29 -5.11
CA GLY A 60 -7.84 -7.01 -5.25
C GLY A 60 -6.85 -5.85 -5.18
N LEU A 61 -7.04 -4.96 -4.20
CA LEU A 61 -6.18 -3.79 -3.98
C LEU A 61 -5.46 -3.90 -2.63
N VAL A 62 -4.14 -3.76 -2.65
CA VAL A 62 -3.30 -3.66 -1.45
C VAL A 62 -2.54 -2.34 -1.47
N ALA A 63 -2.81 -1.48 -0.51
CA ALA A 63 -2.06 -0.25 -0.28
C ALA A 63 -0.96 -0.50 0.75
N PHE A 64 0.24 -0.01 0.44
CA PHE A 64 1.38 -0.10 1.34
C PHE A 64 1.67 1.27 1.91
N HIS A 65 1.69 1.34 3.23
CA HIS A 65 2.43 2.35 3.95
C HIS A 65 3.86 1.83 4.16
N ILE A 66 4.87 2.55 3.69
CA ILE A 66 6.27 2.13 3.86
C ILE A 66 6.85 2.83 5.08
N ASN A 67 7.55 2.09 5.94
CA ASN A 67 8.26 2.63 7.08
C ASN A 67 9.72 2.16 7.06
N GLU A 68 10.69 3.07 6.93
CA GLU A 68 12.11 2.69 6.88
C GLU A 68 12.78 2.59 8.26
N GLY A 69 12.14 3.13 9.30
CA GLY A 69 12.73 3.24 10.64
C GLY A 69 11.96 2.49 11.71
N ILE A 70 12.48 2.54 12.93
CA ILE A 70 11.77 2.07 14.13
C ILE A 70 11.33 3.33 14.89
N ASP A 71 10.03 3.57 14.94
CA ASP A 71 9.45 4.68 15.70
C ASP A 71 8.19 4.19 16.41
N SER A 72 8.32 3.96 17.72
CA SER A 72 7.22 3.47 18.57
C SER A 72 6.19 4.55 18.91
N THR A 73 6.42 5.81 18.50
CA THR A 73 5.49 6.92 18.75
C THR A 73 4.43 7.06 17.66
N ILE A 74 4.61 6.36 16.54
CA ILE A 74 3.70 6.42 15.39
C ILE A 74 2.53 5.46 15.61
N ASP A 75 1.31 5.98 15.46
CA ASP A 75 0.10 5.16 15.38
C ASP A 75 -0.06 4.62 13.95
N TYR A 76 0.49 3.43 13.71
CA TYR A 76 0.39 2.77 12.42
C TYR A 76 -1.02 2.27 12.09
N GLN A 77 -1.92 2.13 13.07
CA GLN A 77 -3.31 1.76 12.82
C GLN A 77 -4.07 2.96 12.27
N ASP A 78 -3.92 4.13 12.89
CA ASP A 78 -4.54 5.38 12.40
C ASP A 78 -4.12 5.71 10.96
N ILE A 79 -2.82 5.54 10.63
CA ILE A 79 -2.32 5.71 9.26
C ILE A 79 -2.98 4.72 8.28
N GLN A 80 -3.13 3.46 8.68
CA GLN A 80 -3.76 2.44 7.84
C GLN A 80 -5.24 2.74 7.60
N ASP A 81 -5.95 3.14 8.66
CA ASP A 81 -7.36 3.52 8.61
C ASP A 81 -7.59 4.77 7.76
N GLU A 82 -6.70 5.77 7.84
CA GLU A 82 -6.74 6.93 6.97
C GLU A 82 -6.61 6.50 5.49
N ILE A 83 -5.55 5.74 5.16
CA ILE A 83 -5.31 5.27 3.79
C ILE A 83 -6.52 4.49 3.28
N TYR A 84 -7.06 3.57 4.08
CA TYR A 84 -8.25 2.78 3.75
C TYR A 84 -9.42 3.70 3.43
N THR A 85 -9.73 4.65 4.32
CA THR A 85 -10.87 5.56 4.19
C THR A 85 -10.76 6.43 2.94
N LYS A 86 -9.56 6.95 2.63
CA LYS A 86 -9.36 7.77 1.42
C LYS A 86 -9.55 6.94 0.15
N ILE A 87 -8.98 5.74 0.09
CA ILE A 87 -9.13 4.84 -1.07
C ILE A 87 -10.59 4.44 -1.21
N GLN A 88 -11.24 4.00 -0.14
CA GLN A 88 -12.64 3.59 -0.13
C GLN A 88 -13.55 4.71 -0.65
N SER A 89 -13.39 5.92 -0.11
CA SER A 89 -14.11 7.12 -0.55
C SER A 89 -13.89 7.42 -2.04
N LYS A 90 -12.68 7.19 -2.55
CA LYS A 90 -12.36 7.37 -3.96
C LYS A 90 -13.04 6.32 -4.83
N LEU A 91 -12.97 5.05 -4.45
CA LEU A 91 -13.54 3.94 -5.22
C LEU A 91 -15.08 3.98 -5.26
N PHE A 92 -15.74 4.44 -4.19
CA PHE A 92 -17.20 4.62 -4.16
C PHE A 92 -17.72 5.63 -5.18
N GLN A 93 -16.88 6.55 -5.67
CA GLN A 93 -17.26 7.48 -6.74
C GLN A 93 -17.46 6.78 -8.10
N TYR A 94 -16.97 5.56 -8.27
CA TYR A 94 -17.04 4.80 -9.51
C TYR A 94 -18.10 3.70 -9.39
N LYS A 95 -19.26 3.90 -10.03
CA LYS A 95 -20.37 2.95 -10.02
C LYS A 95 -19.99 1.54 -10.50
N THR A 96 -18.98 1.42 -11.35
CA THR A 96 -18.46 0.12 -11.83
C THR A 96 -17.71 -0.67 -10.76
N LEU A 97 -17.28 -0.02 -9.68
CA LEU A 97 -16.57 -0.62 -8.55
C LEU A 97 -17.47 -0.79 -7.32
N THR A 98 -18.78 -0.56 -7.46
CA THR A 98 -19.75 -0.72 -6.37
C THR A 98 -20.75 -1.83 -6.70
N SER A 99 -21.09 -2.61 -5.68
CA SER A 99 -22.15 -3.61 -5.72
C SER A 99 -23.14 -3.33 -4.58
N LYS A 100 -24.29 -2.77 -4.96
CA LYS A 100 -25.29 -2.22 -4.01
C LYS A 100 -24.68 -1.14 -3.11
N ARG A 101 -24.42 -1.47 -1.83
CA ARG A 101 -23.88 -0.57 -0.80
C ARG A 101 -22.43 -0.87 -0.44
N ASN A 102 -21.82 -1.86 -1.09
CA ASN A 102 -20.45 -2.29 -0.82
C ASN A 102 -19.57 -2.05 -2.05
N LEU A 103 -18.25 -2.03 -1.84
CA LEU A 103 -17.30 -2.10 -2.95
C LEU A 103 -17.29 -3.50 -3.56
N ALA A 104 -17.07 -3.57 -4.86
CA ALA A 104 -16.89 -4.82 -5.61
C ALA A 104 -15.45 -5.35 -5.54
N VAL A 105 -14.55 -4.60 -4.89
CA VAL A 105 -13.15 -4.95 -4.69
C VAL A 105 -12.81 -4.85 -3.21
N GLU A 106 -11.94 -5.74 -2.74
CA GLU A 106 -11.40 -5.69 -1.39
C GLU A 106 -10.23 -4.70 -1.33
N ILE A 107 -10.21 -3.89 -0.27
CA ILE A 107 -9.14 -2.95 0.04
C ILE A 107 -8.40 -3.53 1.24
N ASN A 108 -7.11 -3.80 1.05
CA ASN A 108 -6.19 -4.16 2.12
C ASN A 108 -5.18 -3.02 2.30
N VAL A 109 -4.85 -2.69 3.54
CA VAL A 109 -3.79 -1.73 3.84
C VAL A 109 -2.80 -2.42 4.77
N VAL A 110 -1.51 -2.32 4.45
CA VAL A 110 -0.44 -2.95 5.23
C VAL A 110 0.71 -1.97 5.42
N THR A 111 1.38 -2.09 6.57
CA THR A 111 2.65 -1.38 6.79
C THR A 111 3.81 -2.29 6.41
N TYR A 112 4.63 -1.85 5.46
CA TYR A 112 5.88 -2.49 5.10
C TYR A 112 7.04 -1.84 5.86
N ALA A 113 7.53 -2.54 6.89
CA ALA A 113 8.58 -2.05 7.79
C ALA A 113 9.75 -3.05 7.88
N PRO A 114 10.65 -3.11 6.88
CA PRO A 114 11.73 -4.11 6.84
C PRO A 114 12.74 -3.97 7.99
N ALA A 115 12.87 -2.77 8.59
CA ALA A 115 13.76 -2.56 9.73
C ALA A 115 13.27 -3.24 11.03
N TRP A 116 12.00 -3.64 11.10
CA TRP A 116 11.41 -4.23 12.31
C TRP A 116 11.75 -5.71 12.49
N SER A 117 12.22 -6.38 11.44
CA SER A 117 12.60 -7.80 11.47
C SER A 117 13.82 -8.11 12.35
N ASN A 118 14.49 -7.08 12.89
CA ASN A 118 15.62 -7.20 13.82
C ASN A 118 15.29 -6.78 15.26
N ILE A 119 14.01 -6.53 15.58
CA ILE A 119 13.60 -6.25 16.96
C ILE A 119 13.53 -7.62 17.66
N PRO A 120 14.30 -7.88 18.72
CA PRO A 120 14.11 -9.07 19.53
C PRO A 120 12.65 -9.10 19.98
N GLU A 121 11.96 -10.23 19.83
CA GLU A 121 10.62 -10.37 20.41
C GLU A 121 10.75 -10.03 21.90
N GLU A 122 10.10 -8.95 22.35
CA GLU A 122 9.93 -8.72 23.78
C GLU A 122 9.06 -9.85 24.29
N ASP A 123 9.66 -10.72 25.11
CA ASP A 123 8.97 -11.74 25.89
C ASP A 123 7.81 -11.05 26.61
N THR A 124 6.60 -11.31 26.14
CA THR A 124 5.39 -10.79 26.76
C THR A 124 5.11 -11.67 27.99
N GLU A 125 5.46 -11.18 29.18
CA GLU A 125 5.09 -11.76 30.48
C GLU A 125 3.57 -11.77 30.73
#